data_AF-A0A8I1JKJ0-F1
#
_entry.id   AF-A0A8I1JKJ0-F1
#
_cell.length_a   1.000
_cell.length_b   1.000
_cell.length_c   1.000
_cell.angle_alpha   90.00
_cell.angle_beta   90.00
_cell.angle_gamma   90.00
#
_symmetry.space_group_name_H-M   'P 1'
#
loop_
_entity.id
_entity.type
_entity.pdbx_description
1 polymer ?
#
loop_
_entity_poly.entity_id
_entity_poly.type
_entity_poly.pdbx_seq_one_letter_code
_entity_poly.pdbx_strand_id
1 'polypeptide(L)'
;MVDIAIVEFCAETHTSRGLQEDISPQVMLPIAALESEGSIADISVEDLGIRVDLVKELRKLPADALANIRHFQTQVGCLNRCGFCSQGAGKTLWNMPRQALANLIAALKTVCLEHAMSRGLVVGNPLDGNHVFSTDFVMPALGLLGDQRKDRPGVIYCYLDNDPAAYPHLDDMIQWLHEDLGVKVRIATVGYSRRNLMIQQMHERISEHLRDGLAGLRLSFSPYTYGWTSMAEGRGDASRDEFEQDTAALLSTYRTLFISRKGRKGACTELRFRPLIDTAPVEVATIDGRLTIRCESYLVIQAEPDELPVANITDAKSHSNDLDVVGSRCFVIRAEPHVLENHADALVGAIKTGASLPVEVHAFYEALLHRLKNDDGEYFAVDAERTAKGVFSKFFYPHVGSRPKAGMIDGERYHLNAMMAAKLNGQCSTWEDVDSLLNGLLAKASSLESFDAGAAKYIRTEVVDLLQSYVRVLKIADYPSTTYFDKEQSVDTGHICNLGRAYSEYKTIASRPDLPLTPKHERAFGPTGELAEEGIAWRLAVTPQDIAKNACGERNTYQEQPSILIEKLDLAMTATSSGQSQARYFIRTQPIQRITLRDSMQFPVIPGHLPRKQA
;
A
#
# COMPACT_ATOMS: atom_id res chain seq x y z
N MET A 1 49.67 9.73 -8.20
CA MET A 1 49.51 11.18 -8.02
C MET A 1 48.81 11.72 -9.25
N VAL A 2 47.49 11.92 -9.17
CA VAL A 2 46.70 13.02 -9.75
C VAL A 2 45.29 12.89 -9.16
N ASP A 3 44.99 13.86 -8.30
CA ASP A 3 43.75 14.44 -7.79
C ASP A 3 42.38 13.89 -8.22
N ILE A 4 41.56 13.60 -7.22
CA ILE A 4 40.09 13.53 -7.29
C ILE A 4 39.54 14.79 -6.61
N ALA A 5 38.84 15.61 -7.39
CA ALA A 5 38.10 16.76 -6.89
C ALA A 5 36.83 16.31 -6.16
N ILE A 6 36.69 16.72 -4.90
CA ILE A 6 35.45 16.66 -4.12
C ILE A 6 34.77 18.01 -4.25
N VAL A 7 33.50 18.02 -4.67
CA VAL A 7 32.65 19.21 -4.65
C VAL A 7 31.92 19.23 -3.31
N GLU A 8 32.32 20.15 -2.43
CA GLU A 8 31.63 20.46 -1.17
C GLU A 8 30.43 21.38 -1.43
N PHE A 9 29.29 21.09 -0.78
CA PHE A 9 28.22 22.05 -0.57
C PHE A 9 28.15 22.35 0.93
N CYS A 10 28.33 23.61 1.30
CA CYS A 10 28.32 24.13 2.65
C CYS A 10 27.04 23.80 3.42
N ALA A 11 27.19 23.27 4.63
CA ALA A 11 26.20 23.34 5.69
C ALA A 11 26.82 24.11 6.88
N GLU A 12 26.14 25.15 7.33
CA GLU A 12 26.57 26.01 8.42
C GLU A 12 26.65 25.25 9.75
N THR A 13 27.70 25.59 10.49
CA THR A 13 28.11 25.02 11.77
C THR A 13 27.23 25.49 12.93
N HIS A 14 26.66 24.54 13.67
CA HIS A 14 26.43 24.70 15.11
C HIS A 14 27.13 23.57 15.88
N THR A 15 28.29 23.92 16.44
CA THR A 15 28.96 23.28 17.58
C THR A 15 28.08 23.44 18.83
N SER A 16 28.08 22.61 19.87
CA SER A 16 28.81 21.40 20.27
C SER A 16 28.15 20.91 21.58
N ARG A 17 28.09 19.60 21.82
CA ARG A 17 28.37 18.99 23.14
C ARG A 17 28.42 17.48 23.00
N GLY A 18 29.62 16.95 23.25
CA GLY A 18 29.96 15.55 23.08
C GLY A 18 29.09 14.61 23.91
N LEU A 19 28.60 13.58 23.23
CA LEU A 19 28.47 12.25 23.81
C LEU A 19 29.65 11.47 23.27
N GLN A 20 30.63 11.28 24.14
CA GLN A 20 31.69 10.30 23.95
C GLN A 20 30.98 8.95 23.98
N GLU A 21 30.78 8.34 22.81
CA GLU A 21 30.26 6.97 22.74
C GLU A 21 31.27 6.06 23.44
N ASP A 22 30.90 5.59 24.63
CA ASP A 22 31.61 4.51 25.31
C ASP A 22 31.61 3.30 24.38
N ILE A 23 32.77 3.02 23.79
CA ILE A 23 33.00 1.82 22.99
C ILE A 23 32.98 0.64 23.96
N SER A 24 31.79 0.11 24.19
CA SER A 24 31.59 -1.16 24.87
C SER A 24 32.34 -2.26 24.09
N PRO A 25 33.00 -3.22 24.77
CA PRO A 25 33.73 -4.28 24.10
C PRO A 25 32.80 -5.02 23.14
N GLN A 26 33.19 -5.07 21.87
CA GLN A 26 32.38 -5.67 20.81
C GLN A 26 32.26 -7.18 21.08
N VAL A 27 31.11 -7.60 21.58
CA VAL A 27 30.80 -9.03 21.79
C VAL A 27 30.83 -9.70 20.42
N MET A 28 31.73 -10.67 20.24
CA MET A 28 31.79 -11.48 19.02
C MET A 28 31.41 -12.92 19.36
N LEU A 29 30.36 -13.41 18.70
CA LEU A 29 29.87 -14.78 18.81
C LEU A 29 30.45 -15.67 17.70
N PRO A 30 30.53 -16.99 17.94
CA PRO A 30 30.71 -17.94 16.85
C PRO A 30 29.54 -17.83 15.85
N ILE A 31 29.78 -18.24 14.61
CA ILE A 31 28.74 -18.27 13.57
C ILE A 31 27.63 -19.22 14.01
N ALA A 32 26.40 -18.72 14.01
CA ALA A 32 25.23 -19.51 14.38
C ALA A 32 24.80 -20.45 13.23
N ALA A 33 24.29 -21.62 13.60
CA ALA A 33 23.46 -22.46 12.75
C ALA A 33 21.99 -22.06 12.90
N LEU A 34 21.16 -22.38 11.90
CA LEU A 34 19.71 -22.27 12.04
C LEU A 34 19.20 -23.40 12.94
N GLU A 35 18.10 -23.18 13.66
CA GLU A 35 17.50 -24.23 14.51
C GLU A 35 17.16 -25.49 13.69
N SER A 36 16.64 -25.30 12.47
CA SER A 36 16.33 -26.40 11.55
C SER A 36 17.55 -27.19 11.02
N GLU A 37 18.76 -26.66 11.19
CA GLU A 37 20.01 -27.33 10.78
C GLU A 37 20.59 -28.20 11.90
N GLY A 38 20.20 -27.98 13.15
CA GLY A 38 20.60 -28.76 14.32
C GLY A 38 22.04 -28.58 14.78
N SER A 39 23.00 -28.42 13.86
CA SER A 39 24.41 -28.17 14.19
C SER A 39 25.17 -27.44 13.10
N ILE A 40 26.13 -26.61 13.52
CA ILE A 40 27.09 -25.98 12.61
C ILE A 40 27.93 -27.00 11.83
N ALA A 41 28.11 -28.21 12.38
CA ALA A 41 28.88 -29.28 11.76
C ALA A 41 28.19 -29.88 10.52
N ASP A 42 26.88 -29.69 10.37
CA ASP A 42 26.09 -30.20 9.25
C ASP A 42 26.06 -29.23 8.06
N ILE A 43 26.65 -28.04 8.20
CA ILE A 43 26.71 -27.02 7.17
C ILE A 43 27.94 -27.24 6.29
N SER A 44 27.77 -27.06 4.98
CA SER A 44 28.88 -27.18 4.04
C SER A 44 29.98 -26.13 4.33
N VAL A 45 31.23 -26.48 4.04
CA VAL A 45 32.38 -25.55 4.19
C VAL A 45 32.18 -24.27 3.37
N GLU A 46 31.55 -24.39 2.20
CA GLU A 46 31.22 -23.26 1.33
C GLU A 46 30.21 -22.30 2.00
N ASP A 47 29.10 -22.84 2.50
CA ASP A 47 28.06 -22.05 3.17
C ASP A 47 28.58 -21.40 4.46
N LEU A 48 29.42 -22.11 5.22
CA LEU A 48 30.07 -21.54 6.40
C LEU A 48 30.97 -20.36 6.02
N GLY A 49 31.74 -20.48 4.93
CA GLY A 49 32.54 -19.37 4.39
C GLY A 49 31.69 -18.15 4.02
N ILE A 50 30.55 -18.40 3.36
CA ILE A 50 29.59 -17.34 2.99
C ILE A 50 29.01 -16.67 4.24
N ARG A 51 28.59 -17.43 5.26
CA ARG A 51 28.08 -16.88 6.53
C ARG A 51 29.11 -16.02 7.23
N VAL A 52 30.37 -16.45 7.28
CA VAL A 52 31.48 -15.67 7.86
C VAL A 52 31.62 -14.32 7.16
N ASP A 53 31.57 -14.29 5.83
CA ASP A 53 31.71 -13.04 5.08
C ASP A 53 30.47 -12.15 5.23
N LEU A 54 29.26 -12.71 5.22
CA LEU A 54 28.02 -11.97 5.51
C LEU A 54 28.05 -11.34 6.90
N VAL A 55 28.49 -12.06 7.94
CA VAL A 55 28.62 -11.53 9.31
C VAL A 55 29.61 -10.36 9.34
N LYS A 56 30.76 -10.45 8.66
CA LYS A 56 31.72 -9.34 8.57
C LYS A 56 31.11 -8.09 7.93
N GLU A 57 30.33 -8.25 6.86
CA GLU A 57 29.68 -7.11 6.19
C GLU A 57 28.52 -6.54 7.02
N LEU A 58 27.70 -7.39 7.64
CA LEU A 58 26.59 -6.96 8.49
C LEU A 58 27.06 -6.14 9.71
N ARG A 59 28.21 -6.49 10.31
CA ARG A 59 28.83 -5.74 11.41
C ARG A 59 29.28 -4.32 11.03
N LYS A 60 29.41 -4.01 9.73
CA LYS A 60 29.77 -2.67 9.24
C LYS A 60 28.56 -1.76 9.06
N LEU A 61 27.35 -2.31 9.12
CA LEU A 61 26.13 -1.52 8.99
C LEU A 61 25.97 -0.58 10.20
N PRO A 62 25.27 0.56 10.04
CA PRO A 62 24.88 1.39 11.17
C PRO A 62 24.12 0.59 12.22
N ALA A 63 24.35 0.92 13.50
CA ALA A 63 23.78 0.17 14.63
C ALA A 63 22.24 0.09 14.59
N ASP A 64 21.58 1.10 14.04
CA ASP A 64 20.13 1.19 13.93
C ASP A 64 19.57 0.38 12.74
N ALA A 65 20.40 -0.09 11.80
CA ALA A 65 19.94 -0.72 10.56
C ALA A 65 19.13 -1.99 10.80
N LEU A 66 19.62 -2.88 11.67
CA LEU A 66 18.93 -4.12 12.01
C LEU A 66 17.86 -3.91 13.08
N ALA A 67 18.08 -2.98 14.02
CA ALA A 67 17.13 -2.66 15.09
C ALA A 67 15.85 -1.97 14.57
N ASN A 68 15.93 -1.24 13.44
CA ASN A 68 14.82 -0.52 12.82
C ASN A 68 14.43 -1.07 11.43
N ILE A 69 14.84 -2.29 11.09
CA ILE A 69 14.43 -2.90 9.83
C ILE A 69 12.93 -3.16 9.79
N ARG A 70 12.29 -2.62 8.75
CA ARG A 70 10.85 -2.71 8.50
C ARG A 70 10.54 -3.72 7.41
N HIS A 71 11.35 -3.75 6.36
CA HIS A 71 11.12 -4.60 5.20
C HIS A 71 12.23 -5.63 5.03
N PHE A 72 11.84 -6.86 4.74
CA PHE A 72 12.74 -7.96 4.41
C PHE A 72 12.24 -8.63 3.13
N GLN A 73 12.84 -8.27 2.00
CA GLN A 73 12.38 -8.66 0.67
C GLN A 73 13.36 -9.62 0.01
N THR A 74 13.12 -10.91 0.21
CA THR A 74 13.80 -12.00 -0.50
C THR A 74 13.47 -12.03 -2.00
N GLN A 75 12.45 -11.29 -2.41
CA GLN A 75 12.06 -11.10 -3.80
C GLN A 75 11.81 -9.62 -4.08
N VAL A 76 12.30 -9.14 -5.23
CA VAL A 76 11.88 -7.85 -5.80
C VAL A 76 11.28 -8.01 -7.19
N GLY A 77 10.46 -7.04 -7.59
CA GLY A 77 9.70 -7.10 -8.84
C GLY A 77 8.38 -7.85 -8.69
N CYS A 78 7.46 -7.60 -9.62
CA CYS A 78 6.10 -8.14 -9.55
C CYS A 78 5.51 -8.40 -10.93
N LEU A 79 5.04 -9.63 -11.16
CA LEU A 79 4.42 -10.04 -12.44
C LEU A 79 2.96 -9.56 -12.58
N ASN A 80 2.29 -9.19 -11.47
CA ASN A 80 0.93 -8.66 -11.51
C ASN A 80 0.81 -7.30 -12.22
N ARG A 81 1.91 -6.55 -12.36
CA ARG A 81 2.01 -5.32 -13.17
C ARG A 81 0.86 -4.33 -12.97
N CYS A 82 0.37 -4.20 -11.73
CA CYS A 82 -0.78 -3.37 -11.43
C CYS A 82 -0.58 -1.92 -11.89
N GLY A 83 -1.56 -1.36 -12.61
CA GLY A 83 -1.55 0.02 -13.05
C GLY A 83 -1.41 1.03 -11.92
N PHE A 84 -1.85 0.67 -10.71
CA PHE A 84 -1.76 1.50 -9.49
C PHE A 84 -0.59 1.15 -8.56
N CYS A 85 0.38 0.33 -9.00
CA CYS A 85 1.47 -0.11 -8.12
C CYS A 85 2.21 1.10 -7.51
N SER A 86 2.00 1.33 -6.21
CA SER A 86 2.55 2.46 -5.47
C SER A 86 4.07 2.42 -5.32
N GLN A 87 4.68 1.29 -5.64
CA GLN A 87 6.11 1.05 -5.46
C GLN A 87 6.87 0.95 -6.79
N GLY A 88 6.20 1.12 -7.93
CA GLY A 88 6.86 1.11 -9.24
C GLY A 88 7.54 -0.22 -9.61
N ALA A 89 7.05 -1.34 -9.07
CA ALA A 89 7.71 -2.67 -9.12
C ALA A 89 8.13 -3.11 -10.53
N GLY A 90 9.35 -3.63 -10.65
CA GLY A 90 9.91 -4.16 -11.90
C GLY A 90 9.05 -5.28 -12.53
N LYS A 91 9.18 -5.46 -13.86
CA LYS A 91 8.38 -6.44 -14.63
C LYS A 91 8.96 -7.88 -14.62
N THR A 92 10.00 -8.10 -13.84
CA THR A 92 10.78 -9.35 -13.69
C THR A 92 10.94 -9.60 -12.21
N LEU A 93 10.77 -10.85 -11.77
CA LEU A 93 11.07 -11.25 -10.40
C LEU A 93 12.56 -11.56 -10.28
N TRP A 94 13.12 -11.16 -9.16
CA TRP A 94 14.46 -11.54 -8.72
C TRP A 94 14.31 -12.16 -7.36
N ASN A 95 14.66 -13.44 -7.22
CA ASN A 95 14.40 -14.24 -6.03
C ASN A 95 15.72 -14.67 -5.40
N MET A 96 15.80 -14.54 -4.09
CA MET A 96 16.83 -15.20 -3.29
C MET A 96 16.59 -16.72 -3.31
N PRO A 97 17.57 -17.55 -3.66
CA PRO A 97 17.42 -19.00 -3.51
C PRO A 97 17.35 -19.40 -2.03
N ARG A 98 16.75 -20.55 -1.74
CA ARG A 98 16.65 -21.09 -0.37
C ARG A 98 17.99 -21.12 0.39
N GLN A 99 19.06 -21.59 -0.25
CA GLN A 99 20.40 -21.67 0.36
C GLN A 99 20.91 -20.29 0.78
N ALA A 100 20.76 -19.29 -0.10
CA ALA A 100 21.18 -17.93 0.16
C ALA A 100 20.36 -17.28 1.29
N LEU A 101 19.07 -17.60 1.36
CA LEU A 101 18.21 -17.19 2.46
C LEU A 101 18.66 -17.79 3.79
N ALA A 102 18.98 -19.08 3.84
CA ALA A 102 19.48 -19.74 5.05
C ALA A 102 20.77 -19.09 5.55
N ASN A 103 21.73 -18.88 4.64
CA ASN A 103 23.01 -18.24 4.97
C ASN A 103 22.83 -16.81 5.47
N LEU A 104 21.92 -16.03 4.86
CA LEU A 104 21.61 -14.68 5.30
C LEU A 104 20.97 -14.67 6.70
N ILE A 105 19.97 -15.51 6.97
CA ILE A 105 19.30 -15.52 8.26
C ILE A 105 20.25 -15.99 9.37
N ALA A 106 21.10 -16.99 9.12
CA ALA A 106 22.11 -17.42 10.09
C ALA A 106 23.13 -16.31 10.41
N ALA A 107 23.56 -15.56 9.39
CA ALA A 107 24.44 -14.40 9.57
C ALA A 107 23.74 -13.28 10.36
N LEU A 108 22.47 -13.00 10.08
CA LEU A 108 21.66 -12.05 10.84
C LEU A 108 21.46 -12.50 12.29
N LYS A 109 21.14 -13.79 12.54
CA LYS A 109 21.03 -14.37 13.88
C LYS A 109 22.28 -14.09 14.70
N THR A 110 23.46 -14.34 14.11
CA THR A 110 24.76 -14.08 14.75
C THR A 110 24.90 -12.61 15.16
N VAL A 111 24.74 -11.68 14.21
CA VAL A 111 24.96 -10.24 14.47
C VAL A 111 23.88 -9.65 15.38
N CYS A 112 22.62 -10.07 15.21
CA CYS A 112 21.52 -9.60 16.06
C CYS A 112 21.64 -10.10 17.51
N LEU A 113 22.16 -11.31 17.73
CA LEU A 113 22.49 -11.79 19.08
C LEU A 113 23.59 -10.93 19.73
N GLU A 114 24.64 -10.59 18.98
CA GLU A 114 25.70 -9.68 19.47
C GLU A 114 25.11 -8.32 19.88
N HIS A 115 24.23 -7.76 19.06
CA HIS A 115 23.51 -6.51 19.37
C HIS A 115 22.55 -6.64 20.55
N ALA A 116 21.92 -7.81 20.74
CA ALA A 116 21.03 -8.05 21.87
C ALA A 116 21.84 -8.17 23.18
N MET A 117 23.00 -8.82 23.13
CA MET A 117 23.92 -8.94 24.27
C MET A 117 24.52 -7.59 24.66
N SER A 118 24.97 -6.78 23.70
CA SER A 118 25.52 -5.45 23.99
C SER A 118 24.49 -4.50 24.62
N ARG A 119 23.19 -4.71 24.35
CA ARG A 119 22.07 -3.98 24.94
C ARG A 119 21.53 -4.63 26.23
N GLY A 120 22.08 -5.76 26.66
CA GLY A 120 21.61 -6.49 27.85
C GLY A 120 20.23 -7.15 27.70
N LEU A 121 19.73 -7.34 26.47
CA LEU A 121 18.46 -8.05 26.20
C LEU A 121 18.63 -9.57 26.28
N VAL A 122 19.85 -10.05 26.09
CA VAL A 122 20.25 -11.46 26.20
C VAL A 122 21.42 -11.54 27.18
N VAL A 123 21.33 -12.45 28.15
CA VAL A 123 22.33 -12.65 29.20
C VAL A 123 22.90 -14.06 29.09
N GLY A 124 24.22 -14.20 29.29
CA GLY A 124 24.91 -15.49 29.18
C GLY A 124 25.28 -15.84 27.74
N ASN A 125 25.58 -17.11 27.49
CA ASN A 125 25.91 -17.59 26.16
C ASN A 125 24.63 -18.03 25.42
N PRO A 126 24.20 -17.31 24.36
CA PRO A 126 22.95 -17.64 23.66
C PRO A 126 23.05 -18.91 22.82
N LEU A 127 24.27 -19.40 22.54
CA LEU A 127 24.50 -20.55 21.67
C LEU A 127 25.12 -21.72 22.44
N ASP A 128 24.73 -22.95 22.09
CA ASP A 128 25.33 -24.17 22.62
C ASP A 128 26.59 -24.61 21.82
N GLY A 129 27.12 -25.80 22.12
CA GLY A 129 28.26 -26.37 21.40
C GLY A 129 27.99 -26.72 19.93
N ASN A 130 26.72 -26.78 19.52
CA ASN A 130 26.30 -26.97 18.12
C ASN A 130 26.04 -25.64 17.40
N HIS A 131 26.20 -24.52 18.10
CA HIS A 131 25.93 -23.15 17.63
C HIS A 131 24.46 -22.90 17.23
N VAL A 132 23.54 -23.69 17.77
CA VAL A 132 22.10 -23.36 17.82
C VAL A 132 21.79 -22.72 19.17
N PHE A 133 20.54 -22.30 19.42
CA PHE A 133 20.20 -21.72 20.72
C PHE A 133 20.48 -22.69 21.88
N SER A 134 21.09 -22.17 22.95
CA SER A 134 21.28 -22.94 24.18
C SER A 134 19.93 -23.25 24.85
N THR A 135 19.88 -24.31 25.65
CA THR A 135 18.64 -24.72 26.35
C THR A 135 18.08 -23.65 27.29
N ASP A 136 18.96 -22.77 27.78
CA ASP A 136 18.62 -21.67 28.68
C ASP A 136 18.30 -20.37 27.93
N PHE A 137 18.45 -20.34 26.59
CA PHE A 137 18.16 -19.17 25.80
C PHE A 137 16.66 -18.86 25.79
N VAL A 138 16.33 -17.59 26.02
CA VAL A 138 14.97 -17.07 25.92
C VAL A 138 14.96 -15.98 24.86
N MET A 139 14.20 -16.20 23.80
CA MET A 139 13.99 -15.20 22.74
C MET A 139 13.40 -13.91 23.33
N PRO A 140 13.98 -12.72 23.06
CA PRO A 140 13.38 -11.46 23.47
C PRO A 140 11.94 -11.31 22.97
N ALA A 141 11.07 -10.68 23.76
CA ALA A 141 9.64 -10.60 23.47
C ALA A 141 9.28 -9.95 22.12
N LEU A 142 10.14 -9.05 21.63
CA LEU A 142 9.99 -8.36 20.33
C LEU A 142 10.89 -8.95 19.24
N GLY A 143 11.55 -10.08 19.50
CA GLY A 143 12.54 -10.69 18.62
C GLY A 143 13.89 -9.96 18.64
N LEU A 144 14.78 -10.41 17.75
CA LEU A 144 16.15 -9.93 17.59
C LEU A 144 16.31 -8.91 16.44
N LEU A 145 15.23 -8.69 15.66
CA LEU A 145 15.25 -7.90 14.43
C LEU A 145 14.08 -6.91 14.41
N GLY A 146 14.32 -5.64 14.06
CA GLY A 146 13.24 -4.65 13.98
C GLY A 146 12.56 -4.36 15.33
N ASP A 147 13.23 -4.63 16.44
CA ASP A 147 12.71 -4.56 17.80
C ASP A 147 12.56 -3.13 18.34
N GLN A 148 13.26 -2.16 17.73
CA GLN A 148 13.22 -0.74 18.13
C GLN A 148 12.30 0.13 17.27
N ARG A 149 11.54 -0.48 16.35
CA ARG A 149 10.59 0.26 15.51
C ARG A 149 9.48 0.92 16.33
N LYS A 150 9.12 2.14 15.95
CA LYS A 150 7.97 2.88 16.51
C LYS A 150 6.64 2.18 16.20
N ASP A 151 6.40 1.83 14.94
CA ASP A 151 5.23 1.04 14.53
C ASP A 151 5.59 -0.44 14.49
N ARG A 152 4.83 -1.24 15.24
CA ARG A 152 4.85 -2.71 15.26
C ARG A 152 6.27 -3.30 15.38
N PRO A 153 6.95 -3.07 16.50
CA PRO A 153 8.20 -3.77 16.77
C PRO A 153 8.00 -5.29 16.72
N GLY A 154 9.00 -6.01 16.23
CA GLY A 154 8.95 -7.48 16.05
C GLY A 154 8.08 -7.97 14.90
N VAL A 155 7.60 -7.08 14.02
CA VAL A 155 6.86 -7.45 12.80
C VAL A 155 7.63 -7.00 11.56
N ILE A 156 7.90 -7.92 10.65
CA ILE A 156 8.62 -7.68 9.40
C ILE A 156 7.67 -7.70 8.20
N TYR A 157 7.80 -6.72 7.31
CA TYR A 157 7.04 -6.66 6.07
C TYR A 157 7.84 -7.33 4.94
N CYS A 158 7.29 -8.39 4.36
CA CYS A 158 7.92 -9.08 3.23
C CYS A 158 7.53 -8.50 1.86
N TYR A 159 6.82 -7.37 1.86
CA TYR A 159 6.30 -6.72 0.69
C TYR A 159 6.69 -5.24 0.65
N LEU A 160 7.07 -4.78 -0.53
CA LEU A 160 7.10 -3.37 -0.91
C LEU A 160 6.88 -3.31 -2.43
N ASP A 161 7.92 -3.49 -3.22
CA ASP A 161 7.91 -3.52 -4.68
C ASP A 161 7.88 -4.95 -5.26
N ASN A 162 7.21 -5.86 -4.56
CA ASN A 162 6.99 -7.26 -4.93
C ASN A 162 5.59 -7.73 -4.50
N ASP A 163 5.18 -8.89 -5.03
CA ASP A 163 4.14 -9.71 -4.40
C ASP A 163 4.82 -10.93 -3.76
N PRO A 164 4.87 -11.04 -2.43
CA PRO A 164 5.58 -12.12 -1.75
C PRO A 164 4.91 -13.49 -1.92
N ALA A 165 3.63 -13.57 -2.28
CA ALA A 165 2.97 -14.87 -2.50
C ALA A 165 3.53 -15.64 -3.72
N ALA A 166 4.28 -14.96 -4.58
CA ALA A 166 4.97 -15.57 -5.70
C ALA A 166 6.35 -16.17 -5.32
N TYR A 167 6.85 -15.93 -4.11
CA TYR A 167 8.18 -16.36 -3.69
C TYR A 167 8.17 -17.82 -3.23
N PRO A 168 8.86 -18.76 -3.90
CA PRO A 168 8.73 -20.20 -3.61
C PRO A 168 9.25 -20.68 -2.25
N HIS A 169 9.97 -19.82 -1.52
CA HIS A 169 10.55 -20.13 -0.20
C HIS A 169 9.99 -19.20 0.89
N LEU A 170 8.74 -18.74 0.71
CA LEU A 170 8.09 -17.86 1.68
C LEU A 170 7.87 -18.58 3.02
N ASP A 171 7.58 -19.88 2.99
CA ASP A 171 7.46 -20.72 4.18
C ASP A 171 8.79 -20.84 4.94
N ASP A 172 9.90 -21.16 4.25
CA ASP A 172 11.24 -21.18 4.84
C ASP A 172 11.57 -19.81 5.49
N MET A 173 11.27 -18.71 4.80
CA MET A 173 11.50 -17.36 5.33
C MET A 173 10.67 -17.10 6.60
N ILE A 174 9.39 -17.46 6.60
CA ILE A 174 8.52 -17.27 7.78
C ILE A 174 9.02 -18.12 8.95
N GLN A 175 9.37 -19.37 8.69
CA GLN A 175 9.87 -20.28 9.71
C GLN A 175 11.15 -19.72 10.34
N TRP A 176 12.17 -19.45 9.53
CA TRP A 176 13.48 -19.01 10.04
C TRP A 176 13.42 -17.61 10.66
N LEU A 177 12.64 -16.67 10.12
CA LEU A 177 12.45 -15.38 10.79
C LEU A 177 11.76 -15.54 12.17
N HIS A 178 10.85 -16.50 12.31
CA HIS A 178 10.18 -16.75 13.58
C HIS A 178 11.09 -17.50 14.56
N GLU A 179 11.65 -18.63 14.16
CA GLU A 179 12.41 -19.53 15.03
C GLU A 179 13.76 -18.91 15.39
N ASP A 180 14.51 -18.39 14.42
CA ASP A 180 15.89 -17.93 14.60
C ASP A 180 16.02 -16.44 14.95
N LEU A 181 14.99 -15.64 14.68
CA LEU A 181 15.02 -14.19 14.95
C LEU A 181 13.85 -13.70 15.81
N GLY A 182 12.88 -14.57 16.14
CA GLY A 182 11.78 -14.23 17.05
C GLY A 182 10.77 -13.23 16.48
N VAL A 183 10.80 -12.96 15.18
CA VAL A 183 9.93 -11.95 14.54
C VAL A 183 8.80 -12.58 13.73
N LYS A 184 7.71 -11.84 13.58
CA LYS A 184 6.56 -12.28 12.80
C LYS A 184 6.51 -11.60 11.45
N VAL A 185 6.15 -12.34 10.43
CA VAL A 185 6.02 -11.84 9.06
C VAL A 185 4.61 -11.35 8.80
N ARG A 186 4.53 -10.20 8.15
CA ARG A 186 3.30 -9.69 7.59
C ARG A 186 3.31 -9.82 6.08
N ILE A 187 2.22 -10.37 5.54
CA ILE A 187 2.02 -10.56 4.10
C ILE A 187 0.98 -9.55 3.61
N ALA A 188 1.27 -8.88 2.49
CA ALA A 188 0.28 -8.22 1.66
C ALA A 188 0.46 -8.71 0.24
N THR A 189 -0.61 -9.18 -0.38
CA THR A 189 -0.58 -9.90 -1.66
C THR A 189 -1.83 -9.61 -2.47
N VAL A 190 -1.79 -9.79 -3.79
CA VAL A 190 -3.02 -9.91 -4.59
C VAL A 190 -3.42 -11.37 -4.82
N GLY A 191 -2.62 -12.32 -4.33
CA GLY A 191 -2.82 -13.75 -4.40
C GLY A 191 -1.75 -14.47 -5.23
N TYR A 192 -1.96 -15.75 -5.46
CA TYR A 192 -1.14 -16.61 -6.29
C TYR A 192 -2.02 -17.53 -7.14
N SER A 193 -1.45 -18.19 -8.15
CA SER A 193 -2.22 -19.16 -8.93
C SER A 193 -2.27 -20.52 -8.23
N ARG A 194 -3.48 -21.03 -7.98
CA ARG A 194 -3.72 -22.37 -7.40
C ARG A 194 -3.24 -23.50 -8.31
N ARG A 195 -3.00 -23.21 -9.59
CA ARG A 195 -2.52 -24.16 -10.60
C ARG A 195 -1.02 -24.46 -10.45
N ASN A 196 -0.29 -23.68 -9.67
CA ASN A 196 1.09 -23.96 -9.31
C ASN A 196 1.14 -24.71 -7.99
N LEU A 197 1.24 -26.04 -8.09
CA LEU A 197 1.20 -26.94 -6.93
C LEU A 197 2.31 -26.65 -5.91
N MET A 198 3.49 -26.22 -6.34
CA MET A 198 4.58 -25.87 -5.42
C MET A 198 4.21 -24.66 -4.56
N ILE A 199 3.67 -23.61 -5.17
CA ILE A 199 3.23 -22.40 -4.45
C ILE A 199 2.00 -22.69 -3.58
N GLN A 200 1.04 -23.46 -4.09
CA GLN A 200 -0.13 -23.89 -3.32
C GLN A 200 0.27 -24.66 -2.05
N GLN A 201 1.12 -25.69 -2.19
CA GLN A 201 1.60 -26.49 -1.06
C GLN A 201 2.41 -25.65 -0.06
N MET A 202 3.20 -24.69 -0.53
CA MET A 202 3.89 -23.73 0.33
C MET A 202 2.90 -22.91 1.17
N HIS A 203 1.85 -22.38 0.57
CA HIS A 203 0.82 -21.63 1.30
C HIS A 203 0.01 -22.49 2.28
N GLU A 204 -0.27 -23.75 1.94
CA GLU A 204 -0.87 -24.74 2.84
C GLU A 204 0.00 -24.95 4.07
N ARG A 205 1.31 -25.23 3.89
CA ARG A 205 2.27 -25.35 5.01
C ARG A 205 2.28 -24.10 5.90
N ILE A 206 2.27 -22.91 5.30
CA ILE A 206 2.20 -21.66 6.07
C ILE A 206 0.94 -21.61 6.94
N SER A 207 -0.22 -21.93 6.36
CA SER A 207 -1.51 -21.86 7.05
C SER A 207 -1.67 -22.90 8.17
N GLU A 208 -1.14 -24.10 7.94
CA GLU A 208 -1.25 -25.26 8.81
C GLU A 208 -0.21 -25.26 9.93
N HIS A 209 1.04 -24.89 9.64
CA HIS A 209 2.16 -25.10 10.54
C HIS A 209 2.86 -23.81 10.99
N LEU A 210 2.77 -22.71 10.25
CA LEU A 210 3.54 -21.48 10.52
C LEU A 210 2.68 -20.29 10.94
N ARG A 211 1.47 -20.52 11.45
CA ARG A 211 0.53 -19.46 11.83
C ARG A 211 1.08 -18.50 12.89
N ASP A 212 1.92 -18.98 13.80
CA ASP A 212 2.50 -18.14 14.85
C ASP A 212 3.63 -17.26 14.36
N GLY A 213 4.26 -17.64 13.24
CA GLY A 213 5.18 -16.80 12.48
C GLY A 213 4.49 -15.71 11.67
N LEU A 214 3.15 -15.70 11.60
CA LEU A 214 2.39 -14.67 10.90
C LEU A 214 1.84 -13.59 11.84
N ALA A 215 2.18 -12.34 11.54
CA ALA A 215 1.55 -11.16 12.14
C ALA A 215 0.19 -10.86 11.50
N GLY A 216 0.04 -11.14 10.20
CA GLY A 216 -1.20 -10.90 9.46
C GLY A 216 -1.06 -11.06 7.95
N LEU A 217 -2.19 -11.18 7.26
CA LEU A 217 -2.27 -11.38 5.81
C LEU A 217 -3.33 -10.44 5.21
N ARG A 218 -2.90 -9.51 4.37
CA ARG A 218 -3.80 -8.62 3.62
C ARG A 218 -3.92 -9.06 2.17
N LEU A 219 -5.14 -9.39 1.75
CA LEU A 219 -5.44 -9.62 0.35
C LEU A 219 -5.90 -8.31 -0.29
N SER A 220 -5.21 -7.80 -1.31
CA SER A 220 -5.66 -6.65 -2.09
C SER A 220 -6.49 -7.10 -3.28
N PHE A 221 -7.79 -6.82 -3.24
CA PHE A 221 -8.73 -7.14 -4.31
C PHE A 221 -9.01 -5.90 -5.15
N SER A 222 -8.61 -5.93 -6.43
CA SER A 222 -8.55 -4.74 -7.27
C SER A 222 -8.61 -5.10 -8.75
N PRO A 223 -9.18 -4.24 -9.64
CA PRO A 223 -9.36 -4.55 -11.05
C PRO A 223 -8.09 -4.33 -11.89
N TYR A 224 -7.00 -3.93 -11.25
CA TYR A 224 -5.74 -3.58 -11.91
C TYR A 224 -4.73 -4.74 -11.98
N THR A 225 -5.01 -5.87 -11.34
CA THR A 225 -4.12 -7.04 -11.42
C THR A 225 -4.08 -7.55 -12.86
N TYR A 226 -2.94 -8.07 -13.30
CA TYR A 226 -2.79 -8.57 -14.66
C TYR A 226 -3.91 -9.54 -15.07
N GLY A 227 -4.29 -10.45 -14.14
CA GLY A 227 -5.36 -11.43 -14.35
C GLY A 227 -6.77 -10.86 -14.51
N TRP A 228 -6.99 -9.59 -14.14
CA TRP A 228 -8.27 -8.91 -14.31
C TRP A 228 -8.33 -8.06 -15.59
N THR A 229 -7.19 -7.70 -16.18
CA THR A 229 -7.17 -6.76 -17.29
C THR A 229 -7.73 -7.35 -18.59
N SER A 230 -8.59 -6.59 -19.28
CA SER A 230 -9.11 -6.95 -20.61
C SER A 230 -8.00 -7.19 -21.65
N MET A 231 -6.85 -6.54 -21.48
CA MET A 231 -5.67 -6.77 -22.34
C MET A 231 -5.06 -8.17 -22.15
N ALA A 232 -5.03 -8.70 -20.93
CA ALA A 232 -4.53 -10.06 -20.68
C ALA A 232 -5.55 -11.10 -21.15
N GLU A 233 -6.83 -10.83 -20.92
CA GLU A 233 -7.94 -11.67 -21.37
C GLU A 233 -8.03 -11.76 -22.90
N GLY A 234 -7.95 -10.63 -23.61
CA GLY A 234 -7.94 -10.61 -25.08
C GLY A 234 -6.74 -11.32 -25.72
N ARG A 235 -5.65 -11.55 -24.96
CA ARG A 235 -4.50 -12.35 -25.41
C ARG A 235 -4.60 -13.83 -25.02
N GLY A 236 -5.59 -14.21 -24.23
CA GLY A 236 -5.73 -15.57 -23.68
C GLY A 236 -4.64 -15.94 -22.68
N ASP A 237 -3.91 -14.96 -22.13
CA ASP A 237 -2.85 -15.21 -21.15
C ASP A 237 -3.42 -15.32 -19.73
N ALA A 238 -4.58 -14.71 -19.46
CA ALA A 238 -5.27 -14.73 -18.18
C ALA A 238 -6.79 -14.58 -18.35
N SER A 239 -7.57 -14.81 -17.29
CA SER A 239 -9.01 -14.51 -17.28
C SER A 239 -9.51 -14.10 -15.91
N ARG A 240 -10.60 -13.32 -15.88
CA ARG A 240 -11.25 -12.87 -14.64
C ARG A 240 -11.81 -14.05 -13.83
N ASP A 241 -12.39 -15.04 -14.49
CA ASP A 241 -12.90 -16.24 -13.83
C ASP A 241 -11.79 -17.00 -13.10
N GLU A 242 -10.63 -17.18 -13.75
CA GLU A 242 -9.48 -17.79 -13.08
C GLU A 242 -8.94 -16.95 -11.93
N PHE A 243 -8.95 -15.62 -12.07
CA PHE A 243 -8.56 -14.71 -10.99
C PHE A 243 -9.48 -14.90 -9.76
N GLU A 244 -10.78 -15.02 -9.97
CA GLU A 244 -11.75 -15.27 -8.91
C GLU A 244 -11.52 -16.64 -8.24
N GLN A 245 -11.27 -17.69 -9.03
CA GLN A 245 -10.98 -19.03 -8.50
C GLN A 245 -9.68 -19.07 -7.70
N ASP A 246 -8.62 -18.42 -8.18
CA ASP A 246 -7.34 -18.30 -7.48
C ASP A 246 -7.49 -17.53 -6.16
N THR A 247 -8.26 -16.44 -6.18
CA THR A 247 -8.55 -15.66 -4.97
C THR A 247 -9.35 -16.49 -3.96
N ALA A 248 -10.35 -17.23 -4.42
CA ALA A 248 -11.16 -18.10 -3.57
C ALA A 248 -10.34 -19.23 -2.94
N ALA A 249 -9.38 -19.80 -3.69
CA ALA A 249 -8.45 -20.80 -3.20
C ALA A 249 -7.55 -20.24 -2.08
N LEU A 250 -7.06 -19.00 -2.22
CA LEU A 250 -6.30 -18.33 -1.17
C LEU A 250 -7.15 -18.14 0.10
N LEU A 251 -8.37 -17.62 -0.04
CA LEU A 251 -9.29 -17.42 1.09
C LEU A 251 -9.65 -18.73 1.79
N SER A 252 -9.73 -19.83 1.04
CA SER A 252 -9.96 -21.17 1.57
C SER A 252 -8.73 -21.67 2.33
N THR A 253 -7.54 -21.55 1.74
CA THR A 253 -6.26 -21.94 2.33
C THR A 253 -6.02 -21.25 3.68
N TYR A 254 -6.31 -19.95 3.75
CA TYR A 254 -6.11 -19.14 4.97
C TYR A 254 -7.37 -18.93 5.80
N ARG A 255 -8.44 -19.70 5.58
CA ARG A 255 -9.75 -19.49 6.22
C ARG A 255 -9.66 -19.30 7.73
N THR A 256 -8.92 -20.18 8.41
CA THR A 256 -8.75 -20.10 9.86
C THR A 256 -8.12 -18.78 10.30
N LEU A 257 -7.15 -18.24 9.55
CA LEU A 257 -6.53 -16.96 9.84
C LEU A 257 -7.51 -15.80 9.65
N PHE A 258 -8.25 -15.78 8.53
CA PHE A 258 -9.26 -14.76 8.23
C PHE A 258 -10.45 -14.76 9.21
N ILE A 259 -10.73 -15.88 9.88
CA ILE A 259 -11.80 -15.98 10.89
C ILE A 259 -11.26 -15.65 12.29
N SER A 260 -10.09 -16.17 12.67
CA SER A 260 -9.58 -16.07 14.05
C SER A 260 -8.79 -14.80 14.35
N ARG A 261 -8.18 -14.16 13.36
CA ARG A 261 -7.37 -12.94 13.52
C ARG A 261 -7.83 -11.85 12.55
N LYS A 262 -9.11 -11.46 12.61
CA LYS A 262 -9.71 -10.46 11.69
C LYS A 262 -9.06 -9.08 11.81
N GLY A 263 -9.28 -8.25 10.78
CA GLY A 263 -9.01 -6.83 10.82
C GLY A 263 -7.69 -6.42 10.17
N ARG A 264 -7.54 -5.11 9.97
CA ARG A 264 -6.37 -4.51 9.34
C ARG A 264 -5.05 -4.79 10.04
N LYS A 265 -5.02 -5.31 11.26
CA LYS A 265 -3.79 -5.72 11.94
C LYS A 265 -3.51 -7.22 11.77
N GLY A 266 -4.54 -8.06 11.68
CA GLY A 266 -4.44 -9.48 11.36
C GLY A 266 -4.69 -9.74 9.87
N ALA A 267 -5.81 -10.40 9.53
CA ALA A 267 -6.17 -10.78 8.18
C ALA A 267 -7.48 -10.13 7.69
N CYS A 268 -7.44 -9.61 6.46
CA CYS A 268 -8.57 -8.98 5.79
C CYS A 268 -8.38 -8.91 4.27
N THR A 269 -9.48 -8.75 3.55
CA THR A 269 -9.53 -8.39 2.14
C THR A 269 -9.76 -6.89 2.01
N GLU A 270 -8.86 -6.20 1.32
CA GLU A 270 -8.95 -4.78 1.02
C GLU A 270 -9.50 -4.57 -0.39
N LEU A 271 -10.69 -3.98 -0.49
CA LEU A 271 -11.29 -3.57 -1.76
C LEU A 271 -10.71 -2.21 -2.16
N ARG A 272 -10.12 -2.16 -3.35
CA ARG A 272 -9.42 -0.97 -3.89
C ARG A 272 -10.06 -0.53 -5.20
N PHE A 273 -10.63 0.66 -5.20
CA PHE A 273 -11.36 1.22 -6.34
C PHE A 273 -10.47 2.18 -7.13
N ARG A 274 -10.65 2.20 -8.45
CA ARG A 274 -10.12 3.24 -9.34
C ARG A 274 -10.66 4.62 -8.93
N PRO A 275 -9.91 5.72 -9.00
CA PRO A 275 -10.46 7.04 -8.74
C PRO A 275 -11.40 7.47 -9.87
N LEU A 276 -12.46 8.20 -9.53
CA LEU A 276 -13.26 8.92 -10.51
C LEU A 276 -12.68 10.33 -10.68
N ILE A 277 -12.03 10.56 -11.82
CA ILE A 277 -11.38 11.83 -12.15
C ILE A 277 -12.00 12.38 -13.43
N ASP A 278 -12.52 13.59 -13.34
CA ASP A 278 -12.97 14.37 -14.47
C ASP A 278 -11.92 15.41 -14.84
N THR A 279 -11.65 15.60 -16.13
CA THR A 279 -10.67 16.56 -16.66
C THR A 279 -11.34 17.79 -17.28
N ALA A 280 -12.50 18.17 -16.75
CA ALA A 280 -13.24 19.35 -17.15
C ALA A 280 -12.64 20.66 -16.60
N PRO A 281 -12.94 21.81 -17.23
CA PRO A 281 -12.67 23.12 -16.65
C PRO A 281 -13.30 23.26 -15.27
N VAL A 282 -12.53 23.81 -14.32
CA VAL A 282 -13.02 24.21 -13.01
C VAL A 282 -12.97 25.73 -12.97
N GLU A 283 -14.14 26.35 -13.01
CA GLU A 283 -14.28 27.80 -12.94
C GLU A 283 -14.48 28.21 -11.49
N VAL A 284 -13.63 29.13 -11.03
CA VAL A 284 -13.71 29.71 -9.70
C VAL A 284 -13.91 31.20 -9.87
N ALA A 285 -15.06 31.70 -9.42
CA ALA A 285 -15.44 33.10 -9.57
C ALA A 285 -16.06 33.64 -8.28
N THR A 286 -16.04 34.96 -8.13
CA THR A 286 -16.76 35.66 -7.06
C THR A 286 -17.97 36.36 -7.65
N ILE A 287 -19.17 35.94 -7.27
CA ILE A 287 -20.43 36.53 -7.72
C ILE A 287 -21.13 37.10 -6.48
N ASP A 288 -21.43 38.39 -6.46
CA ASP A 288 -22.04 39.08 -5.31
C ASP A 288 -21.27 38.88 -3.99
N GLY A 289 -19.94 38.82 -4.06
CA GLY A 289 -19.04 38.61 -2.92
C GLY A 289 -18.94 37.15 -2.45
N ARG A 290 -19.64 36.22 -3.09
CA ARG A 290 -19.67 34.79 -2.73
C ARG A 290 -18.75 34.00 -3.65
N LEU A 291 -17.97 33.08 -3.08
CA LEU A 291 -17.21 32.13 -3.89
C LEU A 291 -18.17 31.19 -4.62
N THR A 292 -17.94 31.02 -5.91
CA THR A 292 -18.66 30.10 -6.77
C THR A 292 -17.67 29.20 -7.49
N ILE A 293 -17.96 27.89 -7.51
CA ILE A 293 -17.14 26.88 -8.15
C ILE A 293 -18.03 26.07 -9.08
N ARG A 294 -17.70 26.03 -10.36
CA ARG A 294 -18.45 25.28 -11.38
C ARG A 294 -17.54 24.25 -12.04
N CYS A 295 -18.04 23.02 -12.17
CA CYS A 295 -17.39 21.94 -12.90
C CYS A 295 -18.44 20.92 -13.32
N GLU A 296 -18.63 20.73 -14.63
CA GLU A 296 -19.61 19.78 -15.18
C GLU A 296 -21.00 19.93 -14.56
N SER A 297 -21.53 18.87 -13.95
CA SER A 297 -22.85 18.83 -13.33
C SER A 297 -22.90 19.42 -11.92
N TYR A 298 -21.86 20.14 -11.49
CA TYR A 298 -21.76 20.74 -10.16
C TYR A 298 -21.61 22.26 -10.22
N LEU A 299 -22.44 22.93 -9.42
CA LEU A 299 -22.28 24.33 -9.05
C LEU A 299 -22.30 24.43 -7.52
N VAL A 300 -21.21 24.94 -6.95
CA VAL A 300 -21.04 25.16 -5.51
C VAL A 300 -21.07 26.66 -5.27
N ILE A 301 -21.92 27.10 -4.35
CA ILE A 301 -22.11 28.53 -4.03
C ILE A 301 -21.93 28.71 -2.52
N GLN A 302 -21.00 29.56 -2.12
CA GLN A 302 -20.77 29.87 -0.72
C GLN A 302 -21.99 30.54 -0.09
N ALA A 303 -22.41 30.04 1.07
CA ALA A 303 -23.62 30.49 1.76
C ALA A 303 -23.45 31.83 2.48
N GLU A 304 -22.22 32.27 2.75
CA GLU A 304 -21.87 33.63 3.19
C GLU A 304 -20.59 34.11 2.50
N PRO A 305 -20.39 35.43 2.29
CA PRO A 305 -19.24 35.98 1.58
C PRO A 305 -17.96 36.04 2.43
N ASP A 306 -17.70 34.99 3.21
CA ASP A 306 -16.59 34.92 4.15
C ASP A 306 -15.29 34.49 3.46
N GLU A 307 -14.15 34.95 3.97
CA GLU A 307 -12.87 34.43 3.50
C GLU A 307 -12.70 32.96 3.92
N LEU A 308 -12.24 32.12 2.99
CA LEU A 308 -11.95 30.72 3.24
C LEU A 308 -10.47 30.53 3.63
N PRO A 309 -10.13 30.28 4.90
CA PRO A 309 -8.76 29.93 5.28
C PRO A 309 -8.34 28.61 4.62
N VAL A 310 -7.02 28.40 4.49
CA VAL A 310 -6.48 27.11 4.02
C VAL A 310 -6.59 26.09 5.15
N ALA A 311 -7.24 24.96 4.87
CA ALA A 311 -7.43 23.86 5.79
C ALA A 311 -6.32 22.80 5.67
N ASN A 312 -5.92 22.24 6.80
CA ASN A 312 -4.93 21.17 6.93
C ASN A 312 -5.50 20.01 7.75
N ILE A 313 -4.97 18.81 7.52
CA ILE A 313 -5.29 17.66 8.37
C ILE A 313 -4.76 17.88 9.79
N THR A 314 -5.56 17.53 10.80
CA THR A 314 -5.19 17.70 12.21
C THR A 314 -4.56 16.46 12.83
N ASP A 315 -5.11 15.28 12.50
CA ASP A 315 -4.68 14.00 13.04
C ASP A 315 -4.54 12.95 11.94
N ALA A 316 -3.31 12.50 11.74
CA ALA A 316 -2.96 11.42 10.83
C ALA A 316 -3.67 10.10 11.17
N LYS A 317 -4.03 9.87 12.43
CA LYS A 317 -4.67 8.63 12.90
C LYS A 317 -6.18 8.69 12.81
N SER A 318 -6.77 9.87 12.60
CA SER A 318 -8.21 10.01 12.49
C SER A 318 -8.73 9.49 11.15
N HIS A 319 -9.59 8.48 11.22
CA HIS A 319 -10.29 7.96 10.05
C HIS A 319 -11.39 8.90 9.52
N SER A 320 -11.62 10.03 10.18
CA SER A 320 -12.60 11.04 9.79
C SER A 320 -12.04 12.08 8.79
N ASN A 321 -10.71 12.14 8.62
CA ASN A 321 -10.01 13.21 7.88
C ASN A 321 -10.20 14.61 8.49
N ASP A 322 -10.22 14.71 9.82
CA ASP A 322 -10.54 15.95 10.52
C ASP A 322 -9.60 17.10 10.13
N LEU A 323 -10.19 18.27 9.85
CA LEU A 323 -9.48 19.48 9.42
C LEU A 323 -9.36 20.51 10.56
N ASP A 324 -8.34 21.36 10.49
CA ASP A 324 -8.02 22.38 11.52
C ASP A 324 -8.95 23.60 11.49
N VAL A 325 -9.68 23.78 10.39
CA VAL A 325 -10.71 24.80 10.23
C VAL A 325 -12.03 24.16 9.82
N VAL A 326 -13.11 24.65 10.44
CA VAL A 326 -14.48 24.31 10.06
C VAL A 326 -14.77 24.92 8.69
N GLY A 327 -15.26 24.12 7.74
CA GLY A 327 -15.62 24.59 6.42
C GLY A 327 -16.73 25.65 6.44
N SER A 328 -16.71 26.55 5.46
CA SER A 328 -17.77 27.53 5.25
C SER A 328 -19.02 26.82 4.70
N ARG A 329 -20.21 27.17 5.18
CA ARG A 329 -21.45 26.61 4.62
C ARG A 329 -21.53 26.96 3.14
N CYS A 330 -21.99 26.01 2.34
CA CYS A 330 -22.25 26.22 0.92
C CYS A 330 -23.52 25.48 0.48
N PHE A 331 -24.03 25.88 -0.67
CA PHE A 331 -25.08 25.19 -1.40
C PHE A 331 -24.46 24.49 -2.60
N VAL A 332 -24.83 23.23 -2.79
CA VAL A 332 -24.43 22.44 -3.95
C VAL A 332 -25.67 22.19 -4.80
N ILE A 333 -25.58 22.62 -6.06
CA ILE A 333 -26.59 22.37 -7.08
C ILE A 333 -26.03 21.34 -8.06
N ARG A 334 -26.85 20.33 -8.36
CA ARG A 334 -26.61 19.39 -9.45
C ARG A 334 -27.65 19.56 -10.55
N ALA A 335 -27.19 19.80 -11.77
CA ALA A 335 -28.01 19.90 -12.97
C ALA A 335 -27.18 19.52 -14.20
N GLU A 336 -27.79 19.52 -15.39
CA GLU A 336 -27.05 19.34 -16.64
C GLU A 336 -26.02 20.48 -16.84
N PRO A 337 -24.81 20.19 -17.34
CA PRO A 337 -23.72 21.18 -17.42
C PRO A 337 -24.10 22.49 -18.12
N HIS A 338 -24.86 22.39 -19.22
CA HIS A 338 -25.30 23.55 -20.00
C HIS A 338 -26.33 24.42 -19.25
N VAL A 339 -27.13 23.83 -18.35
CA VAL A 339 -28.07 24.58 -17.50
C VAL A 339 -27.27 25.41 -16.49
N LEU A 340 -26.25 24.82 -15.87
CA LEU A 340 -25.40 25.51 -14.90
C LEU A 340 -24.58 26.63 -15.56
N GLU A 341 -24.05 26.41 -16.75
CA GLU A 341 -23.31 27.41 -17.52
C GLU A 341 -24.17 28.65 -17.85
N ASN A 342 -25.42 28.44 -18.26
CA ASN A 342 -26.29 29.54 -18.69
C ASN A 342 -26.99 30.28 -17.54
N HIS A 343 -27.07 29.68 -16.34
CA HIS A 343 -27.89 30.19 -15.24
C HIS A 343 -27.15 30.39 -13.92
N ALA A 344 -25.82 30.30 -13.88
CA ALA A 344 -25.03 30.44 -12.64
C ALA A 344 -25.36 31.72 -11.85
N ASP A 345 -25.32 32.90 -12.49
CA ASP A 345 -25.60 34.19 -11.84
C ASP A 345 -27.03 34.25 -11.28
N ALA A 346 -28.01 33.74 -12.04
CA ALA A 346 -29.41 33.70 -11.63
C ALA A 346 -29.61 32.75 -10.43
N LEU A 347 -28.89 31.63 -10.38
CA LEU A 347 -28.90 30.69 -9.27
C LEU A 347 -28.29 31.30 -8.00
N VAL A 348 -27.19 32.05 -8.13
CA VAL A 348 -26.60 32.82 -7.02
C VAL A 348 -27.60 33.86 -6.50
N GLY A 349 -28.26 34.59 -7.40
CA GLY A 349 -29.30 35.57 -7.04
C GLY A 349 -30.48 34.95 -6.30
N ALA A 350 -30.94 33.77 -6.74
CA ALA A 350 -32.03 33.03 -6.10
C ALA A 350 -31.65 32.59 -4.67
N ILE A 351 -30.45 32.04 -4.48
CA ILE A 351 -29.94 31.65 -3.15
C ILE A 351 -29.86 32.85 -2.22
N LYS A 352 -29.30 33.97 -2.69
CA LYS A 352 -29.15 35.19 -1.90
C LYS A 352 -30.48 35.77 -1.42
N THR A 353 -31.52 35.68 -2.26
CA THR A 353 -32.84 36.27 -1.98
C THR A 353 -33.81 35.28 -1.33
N GLY A 354 -33.44 34.00 -1.22
CA GLY A 354 -34.35 32.94 -0.78
C GLY A 354 -35.48 32.66 -1.79
N ALA A 355 -35.31 33.07 -3.04
CA ALA A 355 -36.28 32.82 -4.10
C ALA A 355 -36.23 31.36 -4.59
N SER A 356 -37.27 30.93 -5.28
CA SER A 356 -37.27 29.63 -5.96
C SER A 356 -36.18 29.58 -7.02
N LEU A 357 -35.57 28.40 -7.19
CA LEU A 357 -34.54 28.20 -8.21
C LEU A 357 -35.15 28.44 -9.62
N PRO A 358 -34.49 29.22 -10.49
CA PRO A 358 -35.03 29.64 -11.79
C PRO A 358 -35.01 28.51 -12.84
N VAL A 359 -34.48 27.34 -12.50
CA VAL A 359 -34.33 26.19 -13.40
C VAL A 359 -34.63 24.90 -12.63
N GLU A 360 -35.00 23.86 -13.36
CA GLU A 360 -35.08 22.51 -12.81
C GLU A 360 -33.67 22.01 -12.47
N VAL A 361 -33.51 21.49 -11.24
CA VAL A 361 -32.25 20.93 -10.75
C VAL A 361 -32.49 19.51 -10.29
N HIS A 362 -31.50 18.64 -10.49
CA HIS A 362 -31.57 17.25 -10.05
C HIS A 362 -31.29 17.09 -8.55
N ALA A 363 -30.44 17.95 -7.99
CA ALA A 363 -30.22 18.00 -6.55
C ALA A 363 -29.88 19.43 -6.09
N PHE A 364 -30.34 19.74 -4.87
CA PHE A 364 -29.99 20.96 -4.15
C PHE A 364 -29.82 20.60 -2.67
N TYR A 365 -28.63 20.84 -2.11
CA TYR A 365 -28.35 20.52 -0.72
C TYR A 365 -27.29 21.44 -0.12
N GLU A 366 -27.30 21.55 1.21
CA GLU A 366 -26.26 22.24 1.97
C GLU A 366 -25.07 21.32 2.26
N ALA A 367 -23.88 21.89 2.26
CA ALA A 367 -22.63 21.19 2.52
C ALA A 367 -21.58 22.14 3.17
N LEU A 368 -20.39 21.61 3.44
CA LEU A 368 -19.25 22.40 3.93
C LEU A 368 -18.16 22.53 2.86
N LEU A 369 -17.79 23.76 2.54
CA LEU A 369 -16.74 24.13 1.60
C LEU A 369 -15.44 24.45 2.33
N HIS A 370 -14.36 23.83 1.87
CA HIS A 370 -13.00 24.05 2.36
C HIS A 370 -12.09 24.49 1.21
N ARG A 371 -11.12 25.35 1.52
CA ARG A 371 -9.98 25.62 0.64
C ARG A 371 -8.78 24.84 1.17
N LEU A 372 -8.11 24.09 0.30
CA LEU A 372 -6.92 23.31 0.63
C LEU A 372 -5.79 23.67 -0.33
N LYS A 373 -4.57 23.23 -0.02
CA LYS A 373 -3.39 23.49 -0.83
C LYS A 373 -2.46 22.29 -0.83
N ASN A 374 -1.88 21.99 -1.99
CA ASN A 374 -0.74 21.10 -2.14
C ASN A 374 0.35 21.80 -2.97
N ASP A 375 1.43 21.09 -3.33
CA ASP A 375 2.54 21.66 -4.11
C ASP A 375 2.10 22.23 -5.46
N ASP A 376 1.03 21.71 -6.07
CA ASP A 376 0.51 22.20 -7.35
C ASP A 376 -0.30 23.50 -7.22
N GLY A 377 -0.71 23.86 -6.02
CA GLY A 377 -1.52 25.04 -5.73
C GLY A 377 -2.80 24.73 -4.97
N GLU A 378 -3.68 25.72 -4.89
CA GLU A 378 -4.94 25.58 -4.18
C GLU A 378 -5.94 24.67 -4.91
N TYR A 379 -6.83 24.07 -4.13
CA TYR A 379 -7.97 23.31 -4.58
C TYR A 379 -9.08 23.40 -3.54
N PHE A 380 -10.30 23.06 -3.92
CA PHE A 380 -11.48 23.21 -3.06
C PHE A 380 -12.13 21.87 -2.79
N ALA A 381 -12.67 21.69 -1.59
CA ALA A 381 -13.34 20.47 -1.21
C ALA A 381 -14.73 20.76 -0.63
N VAL A 382 -15.73 20.08 -1.16
CA VAL A 382 -17.06 19.98 -0.55
C VAL A 382 -17.09 18.72 0.30
N ASP A 383 -17.57 18.82 1.54
CA ASP A 383 -17.70 17.73 2.52
C ASP A 383 -16.43 16.86 2.61
N ALA A 384 -15.29 17.52 2.80
CA ALA A 384 -13.95 16.90 2.82
C ALA A 384 -13.80 15.79 3.87
N GLU A 385 -14.51 15.94 4.99
CA GLU A 385 -14.50 15.04 6.14
C GLU A 385 -15.53 13.90 5.98
N ARG A 386 -15.25 12.76 6.61
CA ARG A 386 -16.21 11.67 6.71
C ARG A 386 -17.22 11.98 7.81
N THR A 387 -18.50 11.82 7.50
CA THR A 387 -19.58 12.01 8.49
C THR A 387 -20.27 10.68 8.84
N ALA A 388 -21.17 10.73 9.83
CA ALA A 388 -22.05 9.61 10.15
C ALA A 388 -23.00 9.24 9.01
N LYS A 389 -23.24 10.15 8.05
CA LYS A 389 -24.07 9.90 6.86
C LYS A 389 -23.30 9.18 5.74
N GLY A 390 -21.96 9.24 5.75
CA GLY A 390 -21.13 8.65 4.71
C GLY A 390 -19.97 9.56 4.29
N VAL A 391 -19.43 9.28 3.11
CA VAL A 391 -18.38 10.07 2.45
C VAL A 391 -18.92 10.53 1.10
N PHE A 392 -19.20 11.82 0.97
CA PHE A 392 -19.79 12.43 -0.22
C PHE A 392 -18.87 13.47 -0.89
N SER A 393 -17.59 13.48 -0.48
CA SER A 393 -16.66 14.54 -0.82
C SER A 393 -16.51 14.76 -2.33
N LYS A 394 -16.32 16.02 -2.71
CA LYS A 394 -15.99 16.44 -4.08
C LYS A 394 -14.79 17.38 -4.03
N PHE A 395 -13.78 17.12 -4.84
CA PHE A 395 -12.54 17.90 -4.86
C PHE A 395 -12.37 18.58 -6.22
N PHE A 396 -12.29 19.91 -6.22
CA PHE A 396 -12.23 20.74 -7.42
C PHE A 396 -10.85 21.38 -7.54
N TYR A 397 -10.17 21.12 -8.65
CA TYR A 397 -8.81 21.57 -8.93
C TYR A 397 -8.83 22.60 -10.06
N PRO A 398 -8.81 23.91 -9.76
CA PRO A 398 -8.66 24.94 -10.80
C PRO A 398 -7.28 24.84 -11.47
N HIS A 399 -7.14 25.40 -12.67
CA HIS A 399 -5.86 25.46 -13.36
C HIS A 399 -4.99 26.57 -12.75
N VAL A 400 -4.22 26.24 -11.72
CA VAL A 400 -3.34 27.16 -10.97
C VAL A 400 -1.97 26.50 -10.74
N GLY A 401 -0.95 27.33 -10.48
CA GLY A 401 0.39 26.84 -10.11
C GLY A 401 1.03 25.95 -11.18
N SER A 402 1.58 24.80 -10.77
CA SER A 402 2.20 23.80 -11.66
C SER A 402 1.21 22.76 -12.19
N ARG A 403 -0.07 22.90 -11.90
CA ARG A 403 -1.08 21.90 -12.23
C ARG A 403 -1.24 21.75 -13.76
N PRO A 404 -1.15 20.52 -14.33
CA PRO A 404 -1.19 20.35 -15.79
C PRO A 404 -2.52 20.77 -16.42
N LYS A 405 -3.65 20.44 -15.80
CA LYS A 405 -5.01 20.83 -16.22
C LYS A 405 -5.92 21.02 -15.01
N ALA A 406 -7.02 21.73 -15.20
CA ALA A 406 -8.13 21.70 -14.26
C ALA A 406 -8.82 20.32 -14.25
N GLY A 407 -9.57 20.04 -13.18
CA GLY A 407 -10.42 18.87 -13.11
C GLY A 407 -11.05 18.66 -11.74
N MET A 408 -11.78 17.57 -11.59
CA MET A 408 -12.45 17.19 -10.36
C MET A 408 -12.11 15.75 -9.99
N ILE A 409 -11.89 15.49 -8.70
CA ILE A 409 -11.96 14.13 -8.16
C ILE A 409 -13.30 14.00 -7.44
N ASP A 410 -14.13 13.06 -7.90
CA ASP A 410 -15.25 12.62 -7.08
C ASP A 410 -14.71 11.73 -5.97
N GLY A 411 -14.78 12.22 -4.73
CA GLY A 411 -14.29 11.55 -3.54
C GLY A 411 -15.33 10.65 -2.86
N GLU A 412 -16.55 10.60 -3.41
CA GLU A 412 -17.65 9.82 -2.86
C GLU A 412 -17.33 8.34 -2.81
N ARG A 413 -17.66 7.70 -1.69
CA ARG A 413 -17.48 6.27 -1.50
C ARG A 413 -18.80 5.55 -1.68
N TYR A 414 -19.24 5.44 -2.93
CA TYR A 414 -20.53 4.83 -3.31
C TYR A 414 -20.81 3.50 -2.59
N HIS A 415 -19.85 2.58 -2.60
CA HIS A 415 -19.98 1.30 -1.91
C HIS A 415 -20.10 1.46 -0.38
N LEU A 416 -19.21 2.23 0.26
CA LEU A 416 -19.29 2.46 1.71
C LEU A 416 -20.62 3.12 2.11
N ASN A 417 -21.09 4.10 1.34
CA ASN A 417 -22.36 4.78 1.61
C ASN A 417 -23.53 3.80 1.51
N ALA A 418 -23.55 2.93 0.49
CA ALA A 418 -24.55 1.88 0.34
C ALA A 418 -24.50 0.86 1.49
N MET A 419 -23.30 0.47 1.93
CA MET A 419 -23.09 -0.41 3.09
C MET A 419 -23.62 0.20 4.39
N MET A 420 -23.39 1.49 4.59
CA MET A 420 -23.89 2.22 5.76
C MET A 420 -25.43 2.28 5.74
N ALA A 421 -26.04 2.58 4.59
CA ALA A 421 -27.48 2.58 4.44
C ALA A 421 -28.11 1.19 4.68
N ALA A 422 -27.53 0.14 4.08
CA ALA A 422 -27.99 -1.23 4.26
C ALA A 422 -27.95 -1.66 5.74
N LYS A 423 -26.87 -1.31 6.46
CA LYS A 423 -26.74 -1.57 7.89
C LYS A 423 -27.79 -0.83 8.72
N LEU A 424 -28.08 0.43 8.41
CA LEU A 424 -29.12 1.21 9.10
C LEU A 424 -30.52 0.58 8.90
N ASN A 425 -30.76 -0.04 7.75
CA ASN A 425 -32.02 -0.71 7.42
C ASN A 425 -32.09 -2.18 7.90
N GLY A 426 -31.06 -2.69 8.57
CA GLY A 426 -30.99 -4.10 9.00
C GLY A 426 -30.74 -5.11 7.86
N GLN A 427 -30.40 -4.64 6.67
CA GLN A 427 -30.16 -5.43 5.46
C GLN A 427 -28.66 -5.75 5.31
N CYS A 428 -28.10 -6.54 6.23
CA CYS A 428 -26.65 -6.76 6.27
C CYS A 428 -26.25 -8.18 6.71
N SER A 429 -27.05 -9.19 6.39
CA SER A 429 -26.87 -10.54 6.91
C SER A 429 -26.94 -11.65 5.86
N THR A 430 -27.69 -11.46 4.77
CA THR A 430 -27.95 -12.50 3.75
C THR A 430 -27.31 -12.16 2.41
N TRP A 431 -27.30 -13.12 1.48
CA TRP A 431 -26.91 -12.84 0.09
C TRP A 431 -27.95 -11.98 -0.64
N GLU A 432 -29.23 -12.07 -0.26
CA GLU A 432 -30.30 -11.21 -0.80
C GLU A 432 -30.08 -9.74 -0.40
N ASP A 433 -29.55 -9.49 0.80
CA ASP A 433 -29.15 -8.15 1.23
C ASP A 433 -28.01 -7.60 0.36
N VAL A 434 -27.04 -8.45 0.00
CA VAL A 434 -25.94 -8.09 -0.90
C VAL A 434 -26.47 -7.76 -2.29
N ASP A 435 -27.37 -8.58 -2.83
CA ASP A 435 -27.99 -8.34 -4.15
C ASP A 435 -28.82 -7.05 -4.14
N SER A 436 -29.54 -6.77 -3.04
CA SER A 436 -30.29 -5.52 -2.85
C SER A 436 -29.39 -4.29 -2.85
N LEU A 437 -28.23 -4.39 -2.18
CA LEU A 437 -27.21 -3.32 -2.17
C LEU A 437 -26.66 -3.06 -3.58
N LEU A 438 -26.29 -4.11 -4.32
CA LEU A 438 -25.78 -3.99 -5.69
C LEU A 438 -26.83 -3.39 -6.63
N ASN A 439 -28.08 -3.81 -6.51
CA ASN A 439 -29.20 -3.24 -7.26
C ASN A 439 -29.43 -1.77 -6.91
N GLY A 440 -29.27 -1.38 -5.64
CA GLY A 440 -29.33 0.02 -5.21
C GLY A 440 -28.26 0.89 -5.87
N LEU A 441 -27.03 0.37 -5.98
CA LEU A 441 -25.95 1.06 -6.72
C LEU A 441 -26.27 1.19 -8.22
N LEU A 442 -26.82 0.15 -8.84
CA LEU A 442 -27.23 0.21 -10.26
C LEU A 442 -28.39 1.20 -10.48
N ALA A 443 -29.38 1.25 -9.58
CA ALA A 443 -30.45 2.24 -9.62
C ALA A 443 -29.88 3.67 -9.46
N LYS A 444 -28.92 3.86 -8.56
CA LYS A 444 -28.20 5.14 -8.43
C LYS A 444 -27.51 5.52 -9.74
N ALA A 445 -26.78 4.60 -10.37
CA ALA A 445 -26.15 4.85 -11.66
C ALA A 445 -27.18 5.25 -12.73
N SER A 446 -28.30 4.53 -12.84
CA SER A 446 -29.38 4.87 -13.78
C SER A 446 -29.99 6.25 -13.51
N SER A 447 -30.11 6.66 -12.25
CA SER A 447 -30.61 8.00 -11.90
C SER A 447 -29.65 9.13 -12.31
N LEU A 448 -28.36 8.83 -12.47
CA LEU A 448 -27.34 9.81 -12.85
C LEU A 448 -27.17 9.93 -14.38
N GLU A 449 -27.69 8.98 -15.17
CA GLU A 449 -27.39 8.86 -16.60
C GLU A 449 -27.63 10.14 -17.41
N SER A 450 -28.71 10.87 -17.08
CA SER A 450 -29.13 12.04 -17.85
C SER A 450 -28.28 13.29 -17.60
N PHE A 451 -27.57 13.38 -16.48
CA PHE A 451 -26.86 14.61 -16.09
C PHE A 451 -25.43 14.39 -15.59
N ASP A 452 -25.04 13.16 -15.28
CA ASP A 452 -23.69 12.77 -14.87
C ASP A 452 -23.40 11.34 -15.36
N ALA A 453 -23.35 11.20 -16.69
CA ALA A 453 -23.04 9.94 -17.36
C ALA A 453 -21.65 9.38 -16.95
N GLY A 454 -20.71 10.26 -16.56
CA GLY A 454 -19.39 9.88 -16.06
C GLY A 454 -19.48 9.09 -14.76
N ALA A 455 -20.16 9.64 -13.73
CA ALA A 455 -20.38 8.93 -12.47
C ALA A 455 -21.27 7.69 -12.66
N ALA A 456 -22.30 7.77 -13.51
CA ALA A 456 -23.16 6.62 -13.83
C ALA A 456 -22.34 5.44 -14.38
N LYS A 457 -21.48 5.70 -15.37
CA LYS A 457 -20.57 4.69 -15.93
C LYS A 457 -19.61 4.15 -14.88
N TYR A 458 -18.99 5.03 -14.09
CA TYR A 458 -18.05 4.65 -13.04
C TYR A 458 -18.69 3.69 -12.02
N ILE A 459 -19.88 3.99 -11.51
CA ILE A 459 -20.58 3.12 -10.55
C ILE A 459 -20.81 1.72 -11.16
N ARG A 460 -21.21 1.64 -12.44
CA ARG A 460 -21.44 0.34 -13.10
C ARG A 460 -20.14 -0.44 -13.27
N THR A 461 -19.14 0.16 -13.91
CA THR A 461 -17.99 -0.60 -14.44
C THR A 461 -16.80 -0.68 -13.48
N GLU A 462 -16.67 0.24 -12.52
CA GLU A 462 -15.52 0.30 -11.60
C GLU A 462 -15.92 -0.09 -10.17
N VAL A 463 -17.17 0.18 -9.76
CA VAL A 463 -17.67 -0.18 -8.42
C VAL A 463 -18.41 -1.51 -8.44
N VAL A 464 -19.55 -1.58 -9.15
CA VAL A 464 -20.43 -2.76 -9.12
C VAL A 464 -19.74 -4.00 -9.66
N ASP A 465 -19.02 -3.89 -10.79
CA ASP A 465 -18.27 -5.03 -11.34
C ASP A 465 -17.29 -5.62 -10.32
N LEU A 466 -16.49 -4.79 -9.65
CA LEU A 466 -15.54 -5.24 -8.63
C LEU A 466 -16.25 -5.99 -7.49
N LEU A 467 -17.35 -5.41 -7.00
CA LEU A 467 -18.12 -6.01 -5.91
C LEU A 467 -18.74 -7.34 -6.31
N GLN A 468 -19.30 -7.45 -7.52
CA GLN A 468 -19.88 -8.70 -8.02
C GLN A 468 -18.86 -9.83 -8.06
N SER A 469 -17.64 -9.56 -8.54
CA SER A 469 -16.55 -10.54 -8.48
C SER A 469 -16.18 -10.91 -7.06
N TYR A 470 -16.08 -9.92 -6.16
CA TYR A 470 -15.76 -10.21 -4.76
C TYR A 470 -16.83 -11.09 -4.10
N VAL A 471 -18.11 -10.82 -4.38
CA VAL A 471 -19.24 -11.65 -3.94
C VAL A 471 -19.14 -13.07 -4.49
N ARG A 472 -18.82 -13.24 -5.77
CA ARG A 472 -18.58 -14.57 -6.35
C ARG A 472 -17.42 -15.30 -5.67
N VAL A 473 -16.30 -14.61 -5.43
CA VAL A 473 -15.15 -15.16 -4.71
C VAL A 473 -15.53 -15.65 -3.31
N LEU A 474 -16.28 -14.85 -2.54
CA LEU A 474 -16.75 -15.25 -1.21
C LEU A 474 -17.67 -16.48 -1.28
N LYS A 475 -18.56 -16.55 -2.28
CA LYS A 475 -19.44 -17.71 -2.50
C LYS A 475 -18.65 -18.97 -2.89
N ILE A 476 -17.67 -18.86 -3.80
CA ILE A 476 -16.81 -19.98 -4.22
C ILE A 476 -15.96 -20.48 -3.04
N ALA A 477 -15.43 -19.56 -2.24
CA ALA A 477 -14.66 -19.87 -1.05
C ALA A 477 -15.52 -20.31 0.14
N ASP A 478 -16.85 -20.45 -0.04
CA ASP A 478 -17.83 -20.87 0.98
C ASP A 478 -17.75 -20.04 2.29
N TYR A 479 -17.67 -18.71 2.14
CA TYR A 479 -17.83 -17.77 3.23
C TYR A 479 -19.31 -17.38 3.41
N PRO A 480 -19.76 -17.13 4.65
CA PRO A 480 -21.11 -16.60 4.87
C PRO A 480 -21.23 -15.17 4.33
N SER A 481 -22.44 -14.77 3.93
CA SER A 481 -22.75 -13.40 3.49
C SER A 481 -22.35 -12.33 4.51
N THR A 482 -22.38 -12.65 5.81
CA THR A 482 -21.95 -11.74 6.89
C THR A 482 -20.49 -11.30 6.75
N THR A 483 -19.63 -12.09 6.10
CA THR A 483 -18.24 -11.70 5.79
C THR A 483 -18.16 -10.48 4.88
N TYR A 484 -19.10 -10.32 3.94
CA TYR A 484 -19.15 -9.14 3.07
C TYR A 484 -19.40 -7.86 3.89
N PHE A 485 -20.27 -7.93 4.90
CA PHE A 485 -20.64 -6.82 5.77
C PHE A 485 -19.70 -6.58 6.96
N ASP A 486 -18.81 -7.52 7.23
CA ASP A 486 -17.84 -7.42 8.31
C ASP A 486 -16.70 -6.47 7.92
N LYS A 487 -16.69 -5.26 8.52
CA LYS A 487 -15.67 -4.23 8.30
C LYS A 487 -14.24 -4.66 8.67
N GLU A 488 -14.08 -5.75 9.40
CA GLU A 488 -12.77 -6.31 9.76
C GLU A 488 -12.30 -7.36 8.74
N GLN A 489 -13.21 -7.96 7.97
CA GLN A 489 -12.87 -8.92 6.92
C GLN A 489 -12.90 -8.28 5.53
N SER A 490 -13.96 -7.54 5.19
CA SER A 490 -14.16 -6.88 3.91
C SER A 490 -13.98 -5.38 4.06
N VAL A 491 -12.76 -4.92 3.83
CA VAL A 491 -12.35 -3.54 4.09
C VAL A 491 -12.47 -2.73 2.80
N ASP A 492 -13.47 -1.87 2.72
CA ASP A 492 -13.46 -0.80 1.73
C ASP A 492 -12.33 0.18 2.09
N THR A 493 -11.32 0.28 1.22
CA THR A 493 -10.21 1.24 1.40
C THR A 493 -10.45 2.56 0.68
N GLY A 494 -11.51 2.68 -0.13
CA GLY A 494 -11.84 3.80 -1.00
C GLY A 494 -11.01 3.82 -2.29
N HIS A 495 -10.92 4.99 -2.93
CA HIS A 495 -10.05 5.16 -4.09
C HIS A 495 -8.59 4.89 -3.73
N ILE A 496 -7.85 4.30 -4.68
CA ILE A 496 -6.39 4.28 -4.67
C ILE A 496 -5.84 5.70 -4.53
N CYS A 497 -4.56 5.81 -4.18
CA CYS A 497 -3.92 7.10 -4.00
C CYS A 497 -3.01 7.44 -5.18
N ASN A 498 -2.69 8.73 -5.38
CA ASN A 498 -1.66 9.16 -6.32
C ASN A 498 -0.28 8.77 -5.79
N LEU A 499 0.05 7.48 -5.91
CA LEU A 499 1.32 6.89 -5.48
C LEU A 499 1.91 6.00 -6.57
N GLY A 500 3.20 6.15 -6.86
CA GLY A 500 3.92 5.38 -7.88
C GLY A 500 3.18 5.38 -9.23
N ARG A 501 2.90 4.18 -9.77
CA ARG A 501 2.25 4.04 -11.09
C ARG A 501 0.80 4.53 -11.15
N ALA A 502 0.14 4.64 -10.00
CA ALA A 502 -1.22 5.20 -9.93
C ALA A 502 -1.27 6.63 -10.47
N TYR A 503 -0.13 7.34 -10.50
CA TYR A 503 0.02 8.61 -11.20
C TYR A 503 -0.55 8.63 -12.62
N SER A 504 -0.54 7.50 -13.33
CA SER A 504 -1.15 7.40 -14.66
C SER A 504 -2.64 7.77 -14.70
N GLU A 505 -3.37 7.59 -13.59
CA GLU A 505 -4.76 8.03 -13.41
C GLU A 505 -4.84 9.53 -13.09
N TYR A 506 -3.89 10.08 -12.33
CA TYR A 506 -3.93 11.46 -11.83
C TYR A 506 -3.16 12.48 -12.67
N LYS A 507 -2.31 12.05 -13.61
CA LYS A 507 -1.35 12.89 -14.38
C LYS A 507 -1.97 14.06 -15.14
N THR A 508 -3.29 14.08 -15.29
CA THR A 508 -4.02 15.18 -15.91
C THR A 508 -4.20 16.35 -14.94
N ILE A 509 -4.29 16.10 -13.63
CA ILE A 509 -4.55 17.09 -12.58
C ILE A 509 -3.45 17.16 -11.52
N ALA A 510 -2.42 16.34 -11.62
CA ALA A 510 -1.24 16.33 -10.74
C ALA A 510 0.03 16.45 -11.57
N SER A 511 0.99 17.28 -11.15
CA SER A 511 2.26 17.49 -11.86
C SER A 511 3.26 16.34 -11.70
N ARG A 512 3.11 15.51 -10.66
CA ARG A 512 4.04 14.43 -10.33
C ARG A 512 3.39 13.26 -9.59
N PRO A 513 4.00 12.05 -9.63
CA PRO A 513 3.65 10.97 -8.71
C PRO A 513 3.88 11.38 -7.26
N ASP A 514 3.22 10.65 -6.36
CA ASP A 514 3.37 10.79 -4.91
C ASP A 514 2.97 12.17 -4.37
N LEU A 515 2.21 12.95 -5.14
CA LEU A 515 1.61 14.20 -4.69
C LEU A 515 0.24 13.90 -4.05
N PRO A 516 0.02 14.24 -2.77
CA PRO A 516 -1.30 14.13 -2.17
C PRO A 516 -2.30 15.07 -2.86
N LEU A 517 -3.49 14.54 -3.12
CA LEU A 517 -4.56 15.28 -3.81
C LEU A 517 -5.79 15.44 -2.93
N THR A 518 -5.94 14.62 -1.88
CA THR A 518 -7.10 14.66 -0.99
C THR A 518 -6.62 14.61 0.46
N PRO A 519 -7.43 15.06 1.43
CA PRO A 519 -7.12 14.90 2.86
C PRO A 519 -6.78 13.46 3.25
N LYS A 520 -7.42 12.48 2.60
CA LYS A 520 -7.11 11.05 2.80
C LYS A 520 -5.71 10.69 2.30
N HIS A 521 -5.25 11.28 1.18
CA HIS A 521 -3.88 11.07 0.70
C HIS A 521 -2.88 11.70 1.67
N GLU A 522 -3.13 12.93 2.12
CA GLU A 522 -2.28 13.61 3.10
C GLU A 522 -2.18 12.82 4.39
N ARG A 523 -3.32 12.30 4.87
CA ARG A 523 -3.34 11.43 6.04
C ARG A 523 -2.49 10.18 5.83
N ALA A 524 -2.54 9.56 4.65
CA ALA A 524 -1.89 8.28 4.42
C ALA A 524 -0.37 8.39 4.21
N PHE A 525 0.10 9.39 3.46
CA PHE A 525 1.52 9.51 3.06
C PHE A 525 2.04 10.94 2.95
N GLY A 526 1.26 11.93 3.38
CA GLY A 526 1.70 13.32 3.45
C GLY A 526 2.82 13.54 4.48
N PRO A 527 3.44 14.73 4.51
CA PRO A 527 4.56 15.04 5.41
C PRO A 527 4.24 14.89 6.90
N THR A 528 2.96 14.94 7.26
CA THR A 528 2.45 14.76 8.62
C THR A 528 1.52 13.55 8.76
N GLY A 529 1.47 12.66 7.75
CA GLY A 529 0.57 11.51 7.71
C GLY A 529 1.06 10.27 8.48
N GLU A 530 0.26 9.19 8.46
CA GLU A 530 0.52 7.92 9.16
C GLU A 530 1.91 7.36 8.84
N LEU A 531 2.30 7.44 7.57
CA LEU A 531 3.61 6.97 7.12
C LEU A 531 4.76 7.83 7.65
N ALA A 532 4.58 9.15 7.76
CA ALA A 532 5.58 10.06 8.31
C ALA A 532 5.81 9.83 9.81
N GLU A 533 4.75 9.53 10.56
CA GLU A 533 4.85 9.23 12.00
C GLU A 533 5.69 7.98 12.31
N GLU A 534 5.75 7.02 11.38
CA GLU A 534 6.63 5.85 11.51
C GLU A 534 8.13 6.25 11.53
N GLY A 535 8.48 7.38 10.90
CA GLY A 535 9.83 7.96 10.91
C GLY A 535 10.83 7.19 10.05
N ILE A 536 12.04 6.97 10.61
CA ILE A 536 13.11 6.27 9.92
C ILE A 536 12.84 4.76 9.91
N ALA A 537 12.98 4.15 8.73
CA ALA A 537 12.85 2.71 8.55
C ALA A 537 14.01 2.17 7.71
N TRP A 538 14.34 0.89 7.91
CA TRP A 538 15.31 0.20 7.08
C TRP A 538 14.67 -0.89 6.22
N ARG A 539 15.24 -1.14 5.06
CA ARG A 539 14.80 -2.17 4.11
C ARG A 539 15.98 -3.04 3.71
N LEU A 540 15.77 -4.36 3.74
CA LEU A 540 16.62 -5.35 3.10
C LEU A 540 15.92 -5.85 1.83
N ALA A 541 16.64 -5.90 0.71
CA ALA A 541 16.11 -6.45 -0.54
C ALA A 541 17.19 -7.10 -1.40
N VAL A 542 16.85 -8.14 -2.18
CA VAL A 542 17.74 -8.61 -3.26
C VAL A 542 17.87 -7.55 -4.37
N THR A 543 19.05 -7.43 -4.96
CA THR A 543 19.28 -6.47 -6.04
C THR A 543 19.14 -7.12 -7.42
N PRO A 544 18.39 -6.54 -8.36
CA PRO A 544 18.33 -7.00 -9.74
C PRO A 544 19.71 -7.05 -10.44
N GLN A 545 19.83 -7.93 -11.44
CA GLN A 545 21.04 -8.12 -12.26
C GLN A 545 20.74 -8.01 -13.76
N ASP A 546 20.66 -6.81 -14.34
CA ASP A 546 20.59 -6.61 -15.80
C ASP A 546 20.77 -5.12 -16.12
N ILE A 547 21.05 -4.70 -17.36
CA ILE A 547 21.18 -3.27 -17.73
C ILE A 547 19.83 -2.71 -18.23
N ALA A 548 18.85 -3.57 -18.53
CA ALA A 548 17.57 -3.13 -19.08
C ALA A 548 16.70 -2.39 -18.04
N LYS A 549 16.71 -1.05 -18.03
CA LYS A 549 16.00 -0.17 -17.07
C LYS A 549 14.57 -0.60 -16.69
N ASN A 550 13.79 -1.13 -17.63
CA ASN A 550 12.37 -1.47 -17.41
C ASN A 550 12.13 -2.75 -16.57
N ALA A 551 13.16 -3.57 -16.34
CA ALA A 551 13.03 -4.81 -15.56
C ALA A 551 13.24 -4.61 -14.04
N CYS A 552 13.91 -3.54 -13.61
CA CYS A 552 14.27 -3.25 -12.22
C CYS A 552 13.11 -2.68 -11.38
N GLY A 553 12.31 -1.81 -12.00
CA GLY A 553 11.42 -0.89 -11.29
C GLY A 553 12.15 0.37 -10.81
N GLU A 554 11.42 1.27 -10.15
CA GLU A 554 11.93 2.60 -9.75
C GLU A 554 12.73 2.56 -8.44
N ARG A 555 12.44 1.60 -7.55
CA ARG A 555 13.03 1.53 -6.22
C ARG A 555 14.34 0.74 -6.14
N ASN A 556 14.63 -0.12 -7.10
CA ASN A 556 15.80 -0.99 -7.06
C ASN A 556 16.94 -0.46 -7.93
N THR A 557 18.17 -0.75 -7.51
CA THR A 557 19.38 -0.43 -8.27
C THR A 557 20.01 -1.71 -8.78
N TYR A 558 20.35 -1.74 -10.06
CA TYR A 558 21.10 -2.84 -10.64
C TYR A 558 22.49 -2.94 -10.05
N GLN A 559 22.94 -4.18 -9.82
CA GLN A 559 24.30 -4.47 -9.39
C GLN A 559 24.95 -5.42 -10.39
N GLU A 560 26.24 -5.22 -10.63
CA GLU A 560 27.03 -6.11 -11.50
C GLU A 560 27.18 -7.51 -10.89
N GLN A 561 27.17 -7.59 -9.56
CA GLN A 561 27.28 -8.83 -8.81
C GLN A 561 26.00 -9.05 -7.96
N PRO A 562 25.60 -10.31 -7.71
CA PRO A 562 24.51 -10.60 -6.79
C PRO A 562 24.77 -9.92 -5.45
N SER A 563 23.81 -9.09 -5.04
CA SER A 563 23.92 -8.33 -3.82
C SER A 563 22.58 -8.24 -3.09
N ILE A 564 22.67 -7.91 -1.82
CA ILE A 564 21.58 -7.52 -0.95
C ILE A 564 21.73 -6.02 -0.72
N LEU A 565 20.67 -5.26 -1.01
CA LEU A 565 20.53 -3.86 -0.66
C LEU A 565 20.06 -3.74 0.79
N ILE A 566 20.76 -2.94 1.58
CA ILE A 566 20.29 -2.39 2.86
C ILE A 566 20.09 -0.89 2.67
N GLU A 567 18.85 -0.42 2.77
CA GLU A 567 18.46 0.95 2.45
C GLU A 567 17.83 1.64 3.67
N LYS A 568 18.32 2.84 3.98
CA LYS A 568 17.74 3.74 4.98
C LYS A 568 16.66 4.60 4.32
N LEU A 569 15.47 4.60 4.91
CA LEU A 569 14.30 5.29 4.43
C LEU A 569 13.82 6.35 5.43
N ASP A 570 13.51 7.54 4.93
CA ASP A 570 12.76 8.55 5.64
C ASP A 570 11.34 8.61 5.11
N LEU A 571 10.42 8.03 5.88
CA LEU A 571 9.05 7.82 5.47
C LEU A 571 8.25 9.14 5.42
N ALA A 572 8.70 10.20 6.09
CA ALA A 572 8.11 11.54 6.01
C ALA A 572 8.34 12.20 4.64
N MET A 573 9.38 11.76 3.92
CA MET A 573 9.75 12.31 2.62
C MET A 573 9.00 11.66 1.45
N THR A 574 8.09 10.71 1.73
CA THR A 574 7.35 9.95 0.70
C THR A 574 6.59 10.87 -0.26
N ALA A 575 5.89 11.88 0.26
CA ALA A 575 5.12 12.81 -0.57
C ALA A 575 5.97 13.87 -1.27
N THR A 576 7.28 13.94 -1.02
CA THR A 576 8.15 15.02 -1.53
C THR A 576 8.83 14.63 -2.84
N SER A 577 9.30 15.62 -3.60
CA SER A 577 10.08 15.38 -4.82
C SER A 577 11.43 14.67 -4.57
N SER A 578 11.97 14.76 -3.36
CA SER A 578 13.23 14.12 -2.97
C SER A 578 13.09 12.61 -2.79
N GLY A 579 11.89 12.13 -2.51
CA GLY A 579 11.63 10.74 -2.16
C GLY A 579 12.23 10.31 -0.81
N GLN A 580 12.00 9.05 -0.45
CA GLN A 580 12.31 8.53 0.89
C GLN A 580 13.73 7.98 1.08
N SER A 581 14.53 7.77 0.03
CA SER A 581 15.83 7.09 0.16
C SER A 581 16.91 8.02 0.70
N GLN A 582 17.52 7.69 1.85
CA GLN A 582 18.61 8.48 2.44
C GLN A 582 20.00 7.87 2.24
N ALA A 583 20.14 6.55 2.40
CA ALA A 583 21.43 5.86 2.30
C ALA A 583 21.25 4.41 1.81
N ARG A 584 22.27 3.88 1.13
CA ARG A 584 22.26 2.52 0.56
C ARG A 584 23.59 1.83 0.82
N TYR A 585 23.50 0.58 1.24
CA TYR A 585 24.64 -0.34 1.43
C TYR A 585 24.37 -1.59 0.61
N PHE A 586 25.43 -2.18 0.05
CA PHE A 586 25.34 -3.37 -0.78
C PHE A 586 26.24 -4.45 -0.23
N ILE A 587 25.66 -5.60 0.09
CA ILE A 587 26.36 -6.77 0.61
C ILE A 587 26.34 -7.85 -0.47
N ARG A 588 27.51 -8.34 -0.88
CA ARG A 588 27.59 -9.42 -1.90
C ARG A 588 26.89 -10.68 -1.40
N THR A 589 26.25 -11.40 -2.30
CA THR A 589 25.54 -12.65 -1.99
C THR A 589 25.67 -13.67 -3.12
N GLN A 590 25.07 -14.84 -2.92
CA GLN A 590 24.99 -15.91 -3.91
C GLN A 590 24.10 -15.50 -5.11
N PRO A 591 24.21 -16.17 -6.27
CA PRO A 591 23.38 -15.87 -7.43
C PRO A 591 21.88 -15.84 -7.12
N ILE A 592 21.17 -14.86 -7.66
CA ILE A 592 19.73 -14.72 -7.54
C ILE A 592 19.02 -15.33 -8.75
N GLN A 593 17.82 -15.86 -8.54
CA GLN A 593 17.02 -16.42 -9.63
C GLN A 593 16.21 -15.32 -10.32
N ARG A 594 16.26 -15.28 -11.64
CA ARG A 594 15.47 -14.37 -12.48
C ARG A 594 14.25 -15.09 -13.06
N ILE A 595 13.07 -14.50 -12.92
CA ILE A 595 11.82 -15.01 -13.52
C ILE A 595 11.10 -13.90 -14.26
N THR A 596 10.87 -14.08 -15.55
CA THR A 596 10.08 -13.15 -16.37
C THR A 596 8.62 -13.60 -16.48
N LEU A 597 7.75 -12.70 -16.96
CA LEU A 597 6.37 -13.06 -17.26
C LEU A 597 6.28 -14.20 -18.29
N ARG A 598 7.20 -14.24 -19.27
CA ARG A 598 7.24 -15.29 -20.30
C ARG A 598 7.53 -16.65 -19.67
N ASP A 599 8.45 -16.71 -18.72
CA ASP A 599 8.79 -17.93 -18.00
C ASP A 599 7.55 -18.42 -17.21
N SER A 600 6.87 -17.50 -16.52
CA SER A 600 5.65 -17.82 -15.74
C SER A 600 4.44 -18.28 -16.58
N MET A 601 4.50 -18.22 -17.91
CA MET A 601 3.45 -18.81 -18.76
C MET A 601 3.54 -20.34 -18.82
N GLN A 602 4.70 -20.92 -18.46
CA GLN A 602 4.89 -22.37 -18.35
C GLN A 602 4.58 -22.88 -16.94
N PHE A 603 4.63 -22.00 -15.94
CA PHE A 603 4.32 -22.28 -14.54
C PHE A 603 3.54 -21.07 -13.97
N PRO A 604 2.20 -21.09 -13.95
CA PRO A 604 1.41 -19.91 -13.58
C PRO A 604 1.72 -19.46 -12.15
N VAL A 605 2.21 -18.23 -11.97
CA VAL A 605 2.64 -17.73 -10.64
C VAL A 605 1.59 -16.80 -10.01
N ILE A 606 0.94 -15.97 -10.82
CA ILE A 606 0.02 -14.93 -10.33
C ILE A 606 -1.45 -15.28 -10.59
N PRO A 607 -2.39 -14.69 -9.83
CA PRO A 607 -3.82 -14.95 -9.98
C PRO A 607 -4.32 -14.71 -11.40
N GLY A 608 -5.17 -15.61 -11.88
CA GLY A 608 -5.85 -15.51 -13.17
C GLY A 608 -5.05 -16.00 -14.36
N HIS A 609 -3.77 -16.35 -14.20
CA HIS A 609 -2.95 -16.89 -15.28
C HIS A 609 -3.52 -18.18 -15.86
N LEU A 610 -3.63 -18.22 -17.19
CA LEU A 610 -3.98 -19.41 -17.93
C LEU A 610 -2.70 -20.13 -18.38
N PRO A 611 -2.54 -21.44 -18.09
CA PRO A 611 -1.44 -22.22 -18.65
C PRO A 611 -1.61 -22.28 -20.17
N ARG A 612 -0.54 -22.01 -20.93
CA ARG A 612 -0.59 -22.22 -22.37
C ARG A 612 -0.74 -23.72 -22.64
N LYS A 613 -1.71 -24.09 -23.49
CA LYS A 613 -1.72 -25.42 -24.11
C LYS A 613 -0.37 -25.58 -24.81
N GLN A 614 0.38 -26.63 -24.47
CA GLN A 614 1.56 -27.02 -25.25
C GLN A 614 1.08 -27.20 -26.69
N ALA A 615 1.67 -26.45 -27.62
CA ALA A 615 1.38 -26.53 -29.04
C ALA A 615 1.97 -27.80 -29.65
#